data_AF-A0A2P5CKT5-F1
#
_entry.id   AF-A0A2P5CKT5-F1
#
_cell.length_a   1.000
_cell.length_b   1.000
_cell.length_c   1.000
_cell.angle_alpha   90.00
_cell.angle_beta   90.00
_cell.angle_gamma   90.00
#
_symmetry.space_group_name_H-M   'P 1'
#
loop_
_entity.id
_entity.type
_entity.pdbx_description
1 polymer ?
#
loop_
_entity_poly.entity_id
_entity_poly.type
_entity_poly.pdbx_seq_one_letter_code
_entity_poly.pdbx_strand_id
1 'polypeptide(L)'
;MEIIGFEELKNLYATDEDFHTIWAKCATKVPCSDYHVQQGYLFKGNKLCISCISLREKILRNLYVDGLSAHSGRDNPYALISDQFYWSRIYRDVVRFIQRYLICQTPKG
;
A
#
# COMPACT_ATOMS: atom_id res chain seq x y z
N MET A 1 -8.41 -12.51 2.97
CA MET A 1 -7.55 -11.52 3.65
C MET A 1 -8.40 -10.32 4.01
N GLU A 2 -8.85 -10.23 5.26
CA GLU A 2 -9.59 -9.07 5.76
C GLU A 2 -8.60 -8.17 6.49
N ILE A 3 -8.12 -7.11 5.83
CA ILE A 3 -7.33 -6.10 6.54
C ILE A 3 -8.31 -5.17 7.24
N ILE A 4 -8.42 -5.33 8.56
CA ILE A 4 -9.13 -4.40 9.43
C ILE A 4 -8.49 -3.01 9.29
N GLY A 5 -9.22 -2.08 8.67
CA GLY A 5 -8.80 -0.69 8.45
C GLY A 5 -9.05 -0.11 7.05
N PHE A 6 -9.56 -0.90 6.08
CA PHE A 6 -9.90 -0.35 4.77
C PHE A 6 -11.07 0.63 4.80
N GLU A 7 -12.05 0.45 5.68
CA GLU A 7 -13.17 1.38 5.78
C GLU A 7 -12.74 2.79 6.20
N GLU A 8 -11.70 2.89 7.05
CA GLU A 8 -11.14 4.19 7.45
C GLU A 8 -10.34 4.85 6.33
N LEU A 9 -9.78 4.08 5.39
CA LEU A 9 -8.98 4.59 4.27
C LEU A 9 -9.73 5.64 3.44
N LYS A 10 -11.05 5.44 3.26
CA LYS A 10 -11.92 6.37 2.52
C LYS A 10 -11.87 7.79 3.10
N ASN A 11 -11.79 7.90 4.43
CA ASN A 11 -11.80 9.17 5.14
C ASN A 11 -10.42 9.86 5.15
N LEU A 12 -9.36 9.12 4.82
CA LEU A 12 -7.98 9.61 4.91
C LEU A 12 -7.53 10.33 3.63
N TYR A 13 -8.11 10.01 2.47
CA TYR A 13 -7.67 10.62 1.21
C TYR A 13 -7.78 12.14 1.18
N ALA A 14 -8.76 12.73 1.86
CA ALA A 14 -8.97 14.18 1.85
C ALA A 14 -7.89 14.97 2.60
N THR A 15 -7.19 14.33 3.55
CA THR A 15 -6.16 14.96 4.40
C THR A 15 -4.76 14.39 4.16
N ASP A 16 -4.64 13.38 3.30
CA ASP A 16 -3.38 12.72 2.99
C ASP A 16 -2.45 13.61 2.17
N GLU A 17 -1.17 13.67 2.55
CA GLU A 17 -0.16 14.50 1.88
C GLU A 17 0.04 14.12 0.40
N ASP A 18 -0.05 12.84 0.06
CA ASP A 18 0.17 12.34 -1.30
C ASP A 18 -1.11 12.42 -2.16
N PHE A 19 -2.28 12.24 -1.54
CA PHE A 19 -3.54 12.01 -2.25
C PHE A 19 -4.58 13.11 -2.14
N HIS A 20 -4.48 14.07 -1.20
CA HIS A 20 -5.51 15.10 -1.00
C HIS A 20 -5.84 15.90 -2.28
N THR A 21 -4.81 16.29 -3.04
CA THR A 21 -4.99 17.03 -4.29
C THR A 21 -5.66 16.17 -5.35
N ILE A 22 -5.27 14.90 -5.46
CA ILE A 22 -5.82 13.97 -6.44
C ILE A 22 -7.28 13.66 -6.09
N TRP A 23 -7.55 13.40 -4.81
CA TRP A 23 -8.89 13.17 -4.28
C TRP A 23 -9.85 14.33 -4.57
N ALA A 24 -9.42 15.57 -4.32
CA ALA A 24 -10.22 16.77 -4.60
C ALA A 24 -10.54 16.93 -6.10
N LYS A 25 -9.57 16.63 -6.98
CA LYS A 25 -9.79 16.66 -8.43
C LYS A 25 -10.76 15.55 -8.88
N CYS A 26 -10.62 14.33 -8.34
CA CYS A 26 -11.52 13.22 -8.66
C CYS A 26 -12.96 13.53 -8.22
N ALA A 27 -13.12 14.15 -7.05
CA ALA A 27 -14.42 14.56 -6.52
C ALA A 27 -15.10 15.64 -7.37
N THR A 28 -14.33 16.49 -8.05
CA THR A 28 -14.83 17.57 -8.90
C THR A 28 -15.05 17.16 -10.36
N LYS A 29 -14.97 15.85 -10.67
CA LYS A 29 -15.06 15.27 -12.03
C LYS A 29 -14.06 15.88 -13.03
N VAL A 30 -12.99 16.48 -12.54
CA VAL A 30 -11.87 16.95 -13.37
C VAL A 30 -11.07 15.72 -13.82
N PRO A 31 -10.57 15.67 -15.06
CA PRO A 31 -9.67 14.60 -15.50
C PRO A 31 -8.47 14.47 -14.55
N CYS A 32 -8.34 13.33 -13.89
CA CYS A 32 -7.30 13.06 -12.89
C CYS A 32 -6.21 12.13 -13.41
N SER A 33 -5.75 12.33 -14.65
CA SER A 33 -4.75 11.44 -15.26
C SER A 33 -5.15 9.95 -15.07
N ASP A 34 -4.23 9.11 -14.58
CA ASP A 34 -4.43 7.69 -14.30
C ASP A 34 -5.27 7.37 -13.05
N TYR A 35 -5.79 8.38 -12.35
CA TYR A 35 -6.50 8.19 -11.08
C TYR A 35 -8.01 8.22 -11.24
N HIS A 36 -8.69 7.37 -10.48
CA HIS A 36 -10.15 7.34 -10.41
C HIS A 36 -10.65 6.89 -9.04
N VAL A 37 -11.90 7.20 -8.72
CA VAL A 37 -12.54 6.78 -7.48
C VAL A 37 -13.58 5.70 -7.79
N GLN A 38 -13.48 4.56 -7.09
CA GLN A 38 -14.43 3.45 -7.19
C GLN A 38 -14.83 3.02 -5.79
N GLN A 39 -16.15 2.98 -5.51
CA GLN A 39 -16.70 2.56 -4.21
C GLN A 39 -16.11 3.31 -3.01
N GLY A 40 -15.74 4.59 -3.20
CA GLY A 40 -15.12 5.42 -2.15
C GLY A 40 -13.61 5.24 -1.98
N TYR A 41 -12.98 4.40 -2.79
CA TYR A 41 -11.54 4.17 -2.79
C TYR A 41 -10.87 4.84 -3.98
N LEU A 42 -9.66 5.39 -3.77
CA LEU A 42 -8.85 5.97 -4.82
C LEU A 42 -7.99 4.89 -5.47
N PHE A 43 -8.01 4.83 -6.79
CA PHE A 43 -7.19 3.92 -7.60
C PHE A 43 -6.27 4.70 -8.53
N LYS A 44 -5.12 4.11 -8.85
CA LYS A 44 -4.23 4.53 -9.95
C LYS A 44 -4.13 3.38 -10.95
N GLY A 45 -4.74 3.51 -12.12
CA GLY A 45 -5.04 2.33 -12.95
C GLY A 45 -5.81 1.30 -12.11
N ASN A 46 -5.36 0.05 -12.07
CA ASN A 46 -6.00 -1.01 -11.28
C ASN A 46 -5.48 -1.14 -9.84
N LYS A 47 -4.64 -0.21 -9.37
CA LYS A 47 -3.92 -0.31 -8.09
C LYS A 47 -4.58 0.55 -7.04
N LEU A 48 -4.83 -0.01 -5.86
CA LEU A 48 -5.44 0.71 -4.75
C LEU A 48 -4.43 1.66 -4.08
N CYS A 49 -4.80 2.94 -3.95
CA CYS A 49 -3.97 3.96 -3.32
C CYS A 49 -4.00 3.83 -1.79
N ILE A 50 -2.84 3.75 -1.13
CA ILE A 50 -2.76 3.57 0.33
C ILE A 50 -2.17 4.80 1.01
N SER A 51 -3.03 5.60 1.63
CA SER A 51 -2.67 6.84 2.33
C SER A 51 -1.88 6.59 3.63
N CYS A 52 -2.43 5.80 4.56
CA CYS A 52 -1.93 5.75 5.93
C CYS A 52 -0.71 4.86 6.14
N ILE A 53 0.31 5.36 6.86
CA ILE A 53 1.53 4.61 7.21
C ILE A 53 1.20 3.31 7.94
N SER A 54 0.27 3.32 8.89
CA SER A 54 -0.11 2.11 9.64
C SER A 54 -0.74 1.05 8.73
N LEU A 55 -1.52 1.48 7.73
CA LEU A 55 -2.11 0.57 6.75
C LEU A 55 -1.05 0.03 5.78
N ARG A 56 -0.10 0.87 5.35
CA ARG A 56 1.08 0.44 4.57
C ARG A 56 1.82 -0.65 5.34
N GLU A 57 2.16 -0.45 6.62
CA GLU A 57 2.85 -1.46 7.43
C GLU A 57 2.05 -2.76 7.60
N LYS A 58 0.73 -2.69 7.82
CA LYS A 58 -0.14 -3.87 7.89
C LYS A 58 -0.12 -4.67 6.58
N ILE A 59 -0.23 -3.99 5.44
CA ILE A 59 -0.15 -4.62 4.10
C ILE A 59 1.21 -5.29 3.91
N LEU A 60 2.30 -4.56 4.22
CA LEU A 60 3.67 -5.08 4.13
C LEU A 60 3.85 -6.33 4.99
N ARG A 61 3.38 -6.34 6.24
CA ARG A 61 3.46 -7.50 7.14
C ARG A 61 2.67 -8.69 6.62
N ASN A 62 1.40 -8.48 6.25
CA ASN A 62 0.54 -9.57 5.79
C ASN A 62 1.09 -10.19 4.51
N LEU A 63 1.41 -9.37 3.50
CA LEU A 63 1.92 -9.89 2.21
C LEU A 63 3.33 -10.45 2.31
N TYR A 64 4.17 -9.95 3.24
CA TYR A 64 5.48 -10.54 3.46
C TYR A 64 5.39 -11.89 4.17
N VAL A 65 4.51 -12.03 5.18
CA VAL A 65 4.28 -13.31 5.88
C VAL A 65 3.56 -14.31 4.99
N ASP A 66 2.54 -13.88 4.26
CA ASP A 66 1.81 -14.71 3.29
C ASP A 66 2.70 -15.05 2.07
N GLY A 67 3.57 -14.13 1.63
CA GLY A 67 4.55 -14.38 0.59
C GLY A 67 5.63 -15.37 1.01
N LEU A 68 5.99 -15.40 2.30
CA LEU A 68 6.86 -16.43 2.88
C LEU A 68 6.18 -17.81 2.91
N SER A 69 4.86 -17.88 3.07
CA SER A 69 4.11 -19.14 3.11
C SER A 69 3.74 -19.66 1.72
N ALA A 70 3.63 -18.77 0.71
CA ALA A 70 3.19 -19.14 -0.62
C ALA A 70 4.28 -19.83 -1.45
N HIS A 71 5.42 -19.20 -1.80
CA HIS A 71 6.35 -19.80 -2.76
C HIS A 71 7.82 -19.36 -2.61
N SER A 72 8.68 -20.33 -2.28
CA SER A 72 10.11 -20.44 -2.62
C SER A 72 10.81 -19.18 -3.17
N GLY A 73 11.33 -18.29 -2.32
CA GLY A 73 12.50 -17.40 -2.56
C GLY A 73 12.63 -16.58 -3.86
N ARG A 74 11.65 -16.60 -4.79
CA ARG A 74 11.74 -16.04 -6.14
C ARG A 74 10.82 -14.83 -6.34
N ASP A 75 9.72 -14.76 -5.60
CA ASP A 75 8.80 -13.65 -5.72
C ASP A 75 9.29 -12.45 -4.91
N ASN A 76 9.63 -11.38 -5.60
CA ASN A 76 10.04 -10.14 -4.98
C ASN A 76 8.81 -9.55 -4.25
N PRO A 77 8.84 -9.36 -2.91
CA PRO A 77 7.72 -8.78 -2.16
C PRO A 77 7.30 -7.42 -2.75
N TYR A 78 8.23 -6.64 -3.30
CA TYR A 78 7.89 -5.42 -4.01
C TYR A 78 6.96 -5.66 -5.20
N ALA A 79 7.21 -6.70 -6.01
CA ALA A 79 6.39 -7.01 -7.18
C ALA A 79 4.95 -7.33 -6.76
N LEU A 80 4.77 -8.22 -5.78
CA LEU A 80 3.46 -8.61 -5.25
C LEU A 80 2.67 -7.42 -4.70
N ILE A 81 3.34 -6.56 -3.93
CA ILE A 81 2.70 -5.39 -3.31
C ILE A 81 2.39 -4.33 -4.37
N SER A 82 3.34 -4.06 -5.29
CA SER A 82 3.18 -3.03 -6.32
C SER A 82 2.20 -3.41 -7.43
N ASP A 83 1.85 -4.68 -7.56
CA ASP A 83 0.83 -5.15 -8.50
C ASP A 83 -0.58 -4.74 -8.06
N GLN A 84 -0.85 -4.79 -6.75
CA GLN A 84 -2.17 -4.53 -6.17
C GLN A 84 -2.31 -3.13 -5.56
N PHE A 85 -1.22 -2.54 -5.06
CA PHE A 85 -1.24 -1.32 -4.26
C PHE A 85 -0.32 -0.24 -4.82
N TYR A 86 -0.66 1.01 -4.52
CA TYR A 86 0.13 2.18 -4.86
C TYR A 86 0.22 3.15 -3.67
N TRP A 87 1.42 3.67 -3.41
CA TRP A 87 1.62 4.87 -2.62
C TRP A 87 2.96 5.51 -2.99
N SER A 88 3.11 6.80 -2.65
CA SER A 88 4.38 7.49 -2.88
C SER A 88 5.50 6.76 -2.15
N ARG A 89 6.56 6.43 -2.88
CA ARG A 89 7.77 5.77 -2.33
C ARG A 89 7.56 4.33 -1.85
N ILE A 90 6.55 3.62 -2.37
CA ILE A 90 6.30 2.18 -2.12
C ILE A 90 7.57 1.31 -2.14
N TYR A 91 8.45 1.49 -3.13
CA TYR A 91 9.72 0.76 -3.19
C TYR A 91 10.61 0.99 -1.96
N ARG A 92 10.78 2.25 -1.54
CA ARG A 92 11.60 2.62 -0.38
C ARG A 92 11.02 2.01 0.91
N ASP A 93 9.71 2.04 1.06
CA ASP A 93 9.04 1.52 2.27
C ASP A 93 9.14 0.00 2.34
N VAL A 94 8.96 -0.71 1.21
CA VAL A 94 9.16 -2.17 1.11
C VAL A 94 10.58 -2.55 1.50
N VAL A 95 11.60 -1.90 0.91
CA VAL A 95 13.01 -2.21 1.20
C VAL A 95 13.33 -1.99 2.68
N ARG A 96 12.89 -0.86 3.26
CA ARG A 96 13.09 -0.56 4.68
C ARG A 96 12.39 -1.56 5.59
N PHE A 97 11.20 -1.99 5.23
CA PHE A 97 10.44 -2.98 5.99
C PHE A 97 11.18 -4.32 6.02
N ILE A 98 11.63 -4.82 4.86
CA ILE A 98 12.37 -6.09 4.75
C ILE A 98 13.66 -6.03 5.56
N GLN A 99 14.44 -4.94 5.43
CA GLN A 99 15.67 -4.75 6.20
C GLN A 99 15.41 -4.83 7.72
N ARG A 100 14.39 -4.12 8.21
CA ARG A 100 14.02 -4.16 9.64
C ARG A 100 13.56 -5.55 10.07
N TYR A 101 12.74 -6.21 9.25
CA TYR A 101 12.22 -7.53 9.55
C TYR A 101 13.34 -8.58 9.66
N LEU A 102 14.31 -8.56 8.74
CA LEU A 102 15.47 -9.46 8.75
C LEU A 102 16.38 -9.22 9.96
N ILE A 103 16.62 -7.96 10.35
CA ILE A 103 17.42 -7.63 11.54
C ILE A 103 16.74 -8.14 12.83
N CYS A 104 15.41 -8.11 12.90
CA CYS A 104 14.65 -8.64 14.04
C CYS A 104 14.62 -10.18 14.10
N GLN A 105 14.88 -10.87 12.99
CA GLN A 105 14.86 -12.34 12.88
C GLN A 105 16.23 -12.98 13.19
N THR A 106 17.30 -12.20 13.25
CA THR A 106 18.59 -12.72 13.73
C THR A 106 18.46 -13.17 15.19
N PRO A 107 18.73 -14.44 15.53
CA PRO A 107 18.83 -14.86 16.92
C PRO A 107 19.93 -14.00 17.56
N LYS A 108 19.58 -13.23 18.59
CA LYS A 108 20.61 -12.81 19.54
C LYS A 108 21.08 -14.09 20.20
N GLY A 109 22.33 -14.46 19.96
CA GLY A 109 22.96 -15.62 20.59
C GLY A 109 22.87 -15.56 22.11
#